data_AF-A0A7J7VU32-F1
#
_entry.id   AF-A0A7J7VU32-F1
#
_cell.length_a   1.000
_cell.length_b   1.000
_cell.length_c   1.000
_cell.angle_alpha   90.00
_cell.angle_beta   90.00
_cell.angle_gamma   90.00
#
_symmetry.space_group_name_H-M   'P 1'
#
loop_
_entity.id
_entity.type
_entity.pdbx_description
1 polymer ?
#
loop_
_entity_poly.entity_id
_entity_poly.type
_entity_poly.pdbx_seq_one_letter_code
_entity_poly.pdbx_strand_id
1 'polypeptide(L)'
;MSPRVAGSPPIPLPWAAALLLALRVGRALALPEICIQCTGSVQDWSKVALYCKQTPERTLHARCCLNQNGTILGLDLQNCSLKDLGPNFPQAHTAVIIDLHANPLKDDLANTFHGFIQLQTLILPPDVNCPGGINAWNTVTFYPDNQTCEGQRNLCNSTGDTEICPENGSCVPDGPGLLQCVCADGFHGYKCMRQGSFSLLTFFGILGSTTLFISILLWGTQRRKAKAS
;
A
#
# COMPACT_ATOMS: atom_id res chain seq x y z
N MET A 1 71.19 -44.72 17.96
CA MET A 1 70.26 -44.08 18.91
C MET A 1 69.91 -42.70 18.37
N SER A 2 68.64 -42.48 18.05
CA SER A 2 68.13 -41.29 17.34
C SER A 2 67.34 -40.40 18.32
N PRO A 3 67.52 -39.08 18.36
CA PRO A 3 66.68 -38.21 19.18
C PRO A 3 65.43 -37.77 18.40
N ARG A 4 64.30 -37.74 19.12
CA ARG A 4 62.94 -37.47 18.62
C ARG A 4 62.77 -36.01 18.20
N VAL A 5 62.16 -35.80 17.04
CA VAL A 5 61.65 -34.51 16.55
C VAL A 5 60.40 -34.13 17.37
N ALA A 6 60.41 -32.94 17.97
CA ALA A 6 59.26 -32.34 18.64
C ALA A 6 58.31 -31.73 17.61
N GLY A 7 57.04 -32.12 17.65
CA GLY A 7 55.99 -31.57 16.80
C GLY A 7 55.54 -30.18 17.25
N SER A 8 55.45 -29.26 16.30
CA SER A 8 54.84 -27.94 16.48
C SER A 8 53.32 -28.04 16.64
N PRO A 9 52.69 -27.26 17.53
CA PRO A 9 51.24 -27.22 17.64
C PRO A 9 50.61 -26.45 16.47
N PRO A 10 49.37 -26.78 16.05
CA PRO A 10 48.68 -26.06 15.00
C PRO A 10 48.23 -24.68 15.48
N ILE A 11 48.45 -23.67 14.63
CA ILE A 11 48.03 -22.29 14.84
C ILE A 11 46.49 -22.25 14.84
N PRO A 12 45.83 -21.70 15.87
CA PRO A 12 44.38 -21.54 15.86
C PRO A 12 44.01 -20.43 14.87
N LEU A 13 43.28 -20.79 13.81
CA LEU A 13 42.63 -19.80 12.95
C LEU A 13 41.70 -18.94 13.82
N PRO A 14 41.79 -17.60 13.75
CA PRO A 14 40.96 -16.73 14.56
C PRO A 14 39.50 -16.84 14.08
N TRP A 15 38.61 -17.31 14.97
CA TRP A 15 37.16 -17.35 14.77
C TRP A 15 36.55 -16.02 14.28
N ALA A 16 37.26 -14.91 14.44
CA ALA A 16 36.89 -13.60 13.91
C ALA A 16 36.74 -13.57 12.37
N ALA A 17 37.53 -14.35 11.63
CA ALA A 17 37.45 -14.38 10.17
C ALA A 17 36.17 -15.09 9.67
N ALA A 18 35.70 -16.10 10.39
CA ALA A 18 34.45 -16.81 10.06
C ALA A 18 33.19 -15.96 10.36
N LEU A 19 33.24 -15.15 11.42
CA LEU A 19 32.16 -14.22 11.78
C LEU A 19 32.01 -13.07 10.77
N LEU A 20 33.12 -12.58 10.19
CA LEU A 20 33.09 -11.51 9.18
C LEU A 20 32.62 -11.99 7.80
N LEU A 21 32.79 -13.27 7.48
CA LEU A 21 32.27 -13.87 6.23
C LEU A 21 30.75 -14.11 6.29
N ALA A 22 30.16 -14.31 7.47
CA ALA A 22 28.72 -14.47 7.65
C ALA A 22 27.92 -13.16 7.49
N LEU A 23 28.56 -12.00 7.63
CA LEU A 23 27.94 -10.68 7.51
C LEU A 23 27.85 -10.14 6.08
N ARG A 24 28.35 -10.90 5.08
CA ARG A 24 28.22 -10.58 3.65
C ARG A 24 27.17 -11.41 2.92
N VAL A 25 26.18 -11.96 3.62
CA VAL A 25 24.95 -12.37 2.95
C VAL A 25 24.17 -11.09 2.68
N GLY A 26 24.33 -10.55 1.47
CA GLY A 26 23.46 -9.47 0.99
C GLY A 26 22.02 -9.87 1.26
N ARG A 27 21.29 -9.04 2.02
CA ARG A 27 19.89 -9.29 2.37
C ARG A 27 19.13 -9.38 1.04
N ALA A 28 18.81 -10.59 0.59
CA ALA A 28 17.93 -10.76 -0.55
C ALA A 28 16.60 -10.11 -0.16
N LEU A 29 16.19 -9.08 -0.89
CA LEU A 29 14.88 -8.48 -0.71
C LEU A 29 13.84 -9.57 -0.93
N ALA A 30 12.97 -9.77 0.06
CA ALA A 30 11.88 -10.75 -0.06
C ALA A 30 10.96 -10.31 -1.20
N LEU A 31 10.68 -11.22 -2.12
CA LEU A 31 9.80 -10.96 -3.25
C LEU A 31 8.36 -10.74 -2.75
N PRO A 32 7.66 -9.68 -3.17
CA PRO A 32 6.26 -9.48 -2.83
C PRO A 32 5.37 -10.65 -3.27
N GLU A 33 4.41 -11.04 -2.43
CA GLU A 33 3.53 -12.19 -2.70
C GLU A 33 2.69 -12.00 -3.97
N ILE A 34 2.30 -10.75 -4.28
CA ILE A 34 1.56 -10.43 -5.51
C ILE A 34 2.30 -10.87 -6.78
N CYS A 35 3.65 -10.91 -6.75
CA CYS A 35 4.48 -11.31 -7.88
C CYS A 35 4.41 -12.81 -8.17
N ILE A 36 3.97 -13.63 -7.22
CA ILE A 36 3.85 -15.09 -7.33
C ILE A 36 2.41 -15.58 -7.22
N GLN A 37 1.44 -14.68 -7.04
CA GLN A 37 0.01 -15.01 -6.94
C GLN A 37 -0.50 -15.74 -8.19
N CYS A 38 0.08 -15.44 -9.34
CA CYS A 38 -0.18 -16.15 -10.58
C CYS A 38 1.06 -16.89 -11.04
N THR A 39 0.89 -18.15 -11.41
CA THR A 39 1.98 -19.01 -11.86
C THR A 39 2.52 -18.54 -13.21
N GLY A 40 3.79 -18.84 -13.47
CA GLY A 40 4.48 -18.45 -14.71
C GLY A 40 5.27 -17.14 -14.59
N SER A 41 5.85 -16.74 -15.72
CA SER A 41 6.64 -15.51 -15.85
C SER A 41 5.92 -14.50 -16.75
N VAL A 42 6.34 -13.24 -16.67
CA VAL A 42 5.90 -12.20 -17.62
C VAL A 42 6.22 -12.64 -19.05
N GLN A 43 5.25 -12.55 -19.96
CA GLN A 43 5.49 -12.89 -21.37
C GLN A 43 6.35 -11.82 -22.03
N ASP A 44 7.33 -12.21 -22.85
CA ASP A 44 8.34 -11.29 -23.40
C ASP A 44 7.77 -10.10 -24.19
N TRP A 45 6.58 -10.27 -24.76
CA TRP A 45 5.87 -9.32 -25.62
C TRP A 45 4.81 -8.51 -24.85
N SER A 46 4.54 -8.83 -23.57
CA SER A 46 3.56 -8.06 -22.81
C SER A 46 4.05 -6.63 -22.62
N LYS A 47 3.12 -5.68 -22.52
CA LYS A 47 3.50 -4.27 -22.32
C LYS A 47 4.34 -4.10 -21.05
N VAL A 48 4.10 -4.93 -20.02
CA VAL A 48 4.89 -4.96 -18.77
C VAL A 48 6.34 -5.40 -19.04
N ALA A 49 6.56 -6.48 -19.81
CA ALA A 49 7.91 -6.91 -20.17
C ALA A 49 8.65 -5.84 -20.97
N LEU A 50 7.98 -5.24 -21.96
CA LEU A 50 8.56 -4.16 -22.78
C LEU A 50 8.94 -2.96 -21.92
N TYR A 51 8.05 -2.50 -21.04
CA TYR A 51 8.32 -1.42 -20.08
C TYR A 51 9.50 -1.74 -19.14
N CYS A 52 9.61 -3.00 -18.71
CA CYS A 52 10.71 -3.41 -17.85
C CYS A 52 12.05 -3.36 -18.58
N LYS A 53 12.10 -3.87 -19.81
CA LYS A 53 13.31 -3.93 -20.65
C LYS A 53 13.80 -2.56 -21.12
N GLN A 54 12.96 -1.53 -21.08
CA GLN A 54 13.35 -0.15 -21.45
C GLN A 54 14.43 0.43 -20.54
N THR A 55 14.57 -0.04 -19.30
CA THR A 55 15.55 0.47 -18.35
C THR A 55 16.38 -0.69 -17.79
N PRO A 56 17.70 -0.72 -18.00
CA PRO A 56 18.54 -1.87 -17.64
C PRO A 56 18.62 -2.14 -16.13
N GLU A 57 18.26 -1.17 -15.30
CA GLU A 57 18.23 -1.28 -13.84
C GLU A 57 16.97 -1.98 -13.30
N ARG A 58 16.02 -2.30 -14.19
CA ARG A 58 14.78 -2.99 -13.85
C ARG A 58 14.91 -4.46 -14.19
N THR A 59 14.38 -5.30 -13.32
CA THR A 59 14.46 -6.75 -13.47
C THR A 59 13.06 -7.35 -13.46
N LEU A 60 12.81 -8.25 -14.40
CA LEU A 60 11.63 -9.12 -14.35
C LEU A 60 11.88 -10.23 -13.33
N HIS A 61 10.94 -10.39 -12.41
CA HIS A 61 10.96 -11.48 -11.44
C HIS A 61 9.54 -12.00 -11.23
N ALA A 62 9.32 -13.28 -11.55
CA ALA A 62 8.00 -13.90 -11.63
C ALA A 62 7.04 -13.06 -12.50
N ARG A 63 5.95 -12.54 -11.93
CA ARG A 63 4.97 -11.68 -12.62
C ARG A 63 5.21 -10.18 -12.48
N CYS A 64 6.31 -9.77 -11.85
CA CYS A 64 6.60 -8.37 -11.57
C CYS A 64 7.80 -7.84 -12.36
N CYS A 65 7.73 -6.55 -12.69
CA CYS A 65 8.89 -5.74 -13.01
C CYS A 65 9.29 -4.94 -11.76
N LEU A 66 10.52 -5.13 -11.30
CA LEU A 66 11.05 -4.54 -10.07
C LEU A 66 12.19 -3.57 -10.37
N ASN A 67 12.36 -2.54 -9.55
CA ASN A 67 13.60 -1.76 -9.50
C ASN A 67 14.64 -2.43 -8.58
N GLN A 68 15.83 -1.82 -8.46
CA GLN A 68 16.92 -2.30 -7.60
C GLN A 68 16.54 -2.38 -6.10
N ASN A 69 15.55 -1.60 -5.67
CA ASN A 69 15.05 -1.58 -4.29
C ASN A 69 13.92 -2.60 -4.05
N GLY A 70 13.54 -3.39 -5.06
CA GLY A 70 12.42 -4.33 -4.98
C GLY A 70 11.04 -3.68 -5.06
N THR A 71 10.96 -2.39 -5.42
CA THR A 71 9.68 -1.70 -5.67
C THR A 71 9.06 -2.22 -6.96
N ILE A 72 7.75 -2.51 -6.92
CA ILE A 72 7.00 -2.97 -8.08
C ILE A 72 6.72 -1.78 -9.00
N LEU A 73 7.30 -1.80 -10.20
CA LEU A 73 7.03 -0.82 -11.25
C LEU A 73 6.05 -1.35 -12.30
N GLY A 74 5.95 -2.66 -12.44
CA GLY A 74 4.99 -3.29 -13.34
C GLY A 74 4.50 -4.63 -12.84
N LEU A 75 3.26 -4.98 -13.16
CA LEU A 75 2.61 -6.21 -12.73
C LEU A 75 1.85 -6.85 -13.90
N ASP A 76 2.17 -8.09 -14.23
CA ASP A 76 1.53 -8.88 -15.28
C ASP A 76 0.75 -10.04 -14.65
N LEU A 77 -0.53 -9.84 -14.41
CA LEU A 77 -1.46 -10.88 -13.96
C LEU A 77 -2.40 -11.28 -15.08
N GLN A 78 -1.96 -11.22 -16.33
CA GLN A 78 -2.79 -11.62 -17.46
C GLN A 78 -3.05 -13.13 -17.45
N ASN A 79 -4.26 -13.55 -17.85
CA ASN A 79 -4.63 -14.97 -17.99
C ASN A 79 -4.39 -15.82 -16.72
N CYS A 80 -4.76 -15.28 -15.57
CA CYS A 80 -4.59 -15.92 -14.26
C CYS A 80 -5.90 -16.50 -13.71
N SER A 81 -6.97 -16.50 -14.51
CA SER A 81 -8.33 -16.92 -14.11
C SER A 81 -8.85 -16.17 -12.86
N LEU A 82 -8.42 -14.92 -12.67
CA LEU A 82 -8.77 -14.10 -11.52
C LEU A 82 -10.21 -13.59 -11.63
N LYS A 83 -11.01 -13.81 -10.59
CA LYS A 83 -12.35 -13.22 -10.43
C LYS A 83 -12.32 -11.93 -9.60
N ASP A 84 -11.31 -11.81 -8.76
CA ASP A 84 -10.97 -10.66 -7.94
C ASP A 84 -9.44 -10.58 -7.83
N LEU A 85 -8.92 -9.41 -7.46
CA LEU A 85 -7.47 -9.16 -7.40
C LEU A 85 -6.84 -9.67 -6.09
N GLY A 86 -7.66 -10.03 -5.09
CA GLY A 86 -7.22 -10.53 -3.80
C GLY A 86 -6.61 -9.46 -2.87
N PRO A 87 -6.33 -9.84 -1.62
CA PRO A 87 -5.87 -8.91 -0.57
C PRO A 87 -4.41 -8.43 -0.77
N ASN A 88 -3.63 -9.11 -1.60
CA ASN A 88 -2.24 -8.80 -1.86
C ASN A 88 -2.03 -7.76 -2.96
N PHE A 89 -3.07 -7.43 -3.73
CA PHE A 89 -3.00 -6.45 -4.81
C PHE A 89 -2.44 -5.08 -4.39
N PRO A 90 -2.77 -4.52 -3.21
CA PRO A 90 -2.21 -3.25 -2.75
C PRO A 90 -0.67 -3.23 -2.59
N GLN A 91 0.00 -4.39 -2.56
CA GLN A 91 1.47 -4.46 -2.61
C GLN A 91 2.03 -3.80 -3.88
N ALA A 92 1.24 -3.74 -4.96
CA ALA A 92 1.61 -3.16 -6.24
C ALA A 92 1.18 -1.69 -6.41
N HIS A 93 0.81 -0.96 -5.36
CA HIS A 93 0.35 0.44 -5.45
C HIS A 93 1.35 1.41 -6.12
N THR A 94 2.63 1.07 -6.17
CA THR A 94 3.67 1.84 -6.88
C THR A 94 3.80 1.51 -8.36
N ALA A 95 3.01 0.55 -8.87
CA ALA A 95 3.12 0.10 -10.25
C ALA A 95 2.69 1.20 -11.22
N VAL A 96 3.53 1.40 -12.24
CA VAL A 96 3.30 2.33 -13.34
C VAL A 96 2.51 1.65 -14.46
N ILE A 97 2.67 0.33 -14.61
CA ILE A 97 1.97 -0.47 -15.62
C ILE A 97 1.39 -1.75 -15.03
N ILE A 98 0.12 -2.02 -15.28
CA ILE A 98 -0.54 -3.25 -14.82
C ILE A 98 -1.29 -3.90 -15.98
N ASP A 99 -1.09 -5.19 -16.16
CA ASP A 99 -1.81 -6.01 -17.11
C ASP A 99 -2.71 -7.03 -16.40
N LEU A 100 -4.02 -6.89 -16.57
CA LEU A 100 -5.05 -7.77 -16.02
C LEU A 100 -5.87 -8.46 -17.12
N HIS A 101 -5.47 -8.37 -18.40
CA HIS A 101 -6.28 -8.91 -19.50
C HIS A 101 -6.46 -10.44 -19.41
N ALA A 102 -7.44 -10.96 -20.15
CA ALA A 102 -7.79 -12.38 -20.16
C ALA A 102 -8.12 -12.96 -18.77
N ASN A 103 -8.73 -12.17 -17.89
CA ASN A 103 -9.27 -12.64 -16.62
C ASN A 103 -10.79 -12.43 -16.54
N PRO A 104 -11.54 -13.32 -15.88
CA PRO A 104 -12.98 -13.15 -15.63
C PRO A 104 -13.25 -12.20 -14.45
N LEU A 105 -12.69 -10.98 -14.50
CA LEU A 105 -12.85 -9.97 -13.46
C LEU A 105 -14.26 -9.37 -13.47
N LYS A 106 -14.70 -8.85 -12.32
CA LYS A 106 -15.98 -8.14 -12.17
C LYS A 106 -15.82 -6.64 -12.49
N ASP A 107 -16.92 -6.01 -12.91
CA ASP A 107 -16.94 -4.64 -13.44
C ASP A 107 -16.54 -3.54 -12.45
N ASP A 108 -16.74 -3.74 -11.14
CA ASP A 108 -16.41 -2.70 -10.14
C ASP A 108 -15.04 -2.92 -9.50
N LEU A 109 -14.02 -2.30 -10.09
CA LEU A 109 -12.65 -2.26 -9.57
C LEU A 109 -12.29 -0.89 -8.97
N ALA A 110 -13.21 0.08 -8.91
CA ALA A 110 -12.87 1.48 -8.62
C ALA A 110 -12.10 1.64 -7.28
N ASN A 111 -12.61 1.02 -6.23
CA ASN A 111 -11.99 1.09 -4.89
C ASN A 111 -10.72 0.23 -4.75
N THR A 112 -10.47 -0.68 -5.69
CA THR A 112 -9.30 -1.59 -5.62
C THR A 112 -8.00 -0.87 -5.94
N PHE A 113 -8.07 0.25 -6.65
CA PHE A 113 -6.92 1.06 -7.07
C PHE A 113 -6.66 2.27 -6.15
N HIS A 114 -7.17 2.26 -4.92
CA HIS A 114 -6.82 3.25 -3.91
C HIS A 114 -5.30 3.29 -3.68
N GLY A 115 -4.71 4.49 -3.69
CA GLY A 115 -3.28 4.69 -3.53
C GLY A 115 -2.41 4.42 -4.78
N PHE A 116 -3.00 3.95 -5.89
CA PHE A 116 -2.27 3.75 -7.16
C PHE A 116 -2.11 5.09 -7.89
N ILE A 117 -1.30 5.99 -7.33
CA ILE A 117 -1.13 7.36 -7.81
C ILE A 117 -0.12 7.50 -8.97
N GLN A 118 0.62 6.43 -9.28
CA GLN A 118 1.66 6.40 -10.32
C GLN A 118 1.23 5.61 -11.56
N LEU A 119 0.01 5.11 -11.60
CA LEU A 119 -0.45 4.18 -12.61
C LEU A 119 -0.66 4.90 -13.95
N GLN A 120 0.17 4.59 -14.93
CA GLN A 120 0.15 5.23 -16.24
C GLN A 120 -0.53 4.38 -17.30
N THR A 121 -0.45 3.05 -17.19
CA THR A 121 -1.03 2.12 -18.17
C THR A 121 -1.71 0.98 -17.43
N LEU A 122 -3.01 0.81 -17.68
CA LEU A 122 -3.80 -0.28 -17.15
C LEU A 122 -4.49 -1.02 -18.30
N ILE A 123 -4.27 -2.33 -18.40
CA ILE A 123 -4.86 -3.18 -19.43
C ILE A 123 -5.88 -4.08 -18.75
N LEU A 124 -7.13 -4.05 -19.21
CA LEU A 124 -8.26 -4.73 -18.59
C LEU A 124 -8.96 -5.65 -19.59
N PRO A 125 -9.72 -6.66 -19.11
CA PRO A 125 -10.71 -7.36 -19.93
C PRO A 125 -11.71 -6.39 -20.57
N PRO A 126 -12.31 -6.73 -21.72
CA PRO A 126 -13.13 -5.80 -22.50
C PRO A 126 -14.42 -5.37 -21.80
N ASP A 127 -14.98 -6.21 -20.92
CA ASP A 127 -16.24 -5.94 -20.21
C ASP A 127 -16.04 -5.15 -18.89
N VAL A 128 -14.81 -5.01 -18.42
CA VAL A 128 -14.50 -4.31 -17.17
C VAL A 128 -14.24 -2.84 -17.48
N ASN A 129 -14.81 -1.90 -16.74
CA ASN A 129 -14.55 -0.47 -16.98
C ASN A 129 -13.23 0.01 -16.36
N CYS A 130 -12.63 1.05 -16.95
CA CYS A 130 -11.49 1.74 -16.35
C CYS A 130 -11.87 2.27 -14.95
N PRO A 131 -11.06 2.04 -13.90
CA PRO A 131 -11.28 2.59 -12.57
C PRO A 131 -11.39 4.12 -12.63
N GLY A 132 -12.37 4.69 -11.92
CA GLY A 132 -12.67 6.12 -11.99
C GLY A 132 -13.40 6.57 -13.26
N GLY A 133 -13.72 5.65 -14.17
CA GLY A 133 -14.37 5.94 -15.45
C GLY A 133 -13.45 6.64 -16.45
N ILE A 134 -14.00 6.96 -17.63
CA ILE A 134 -13.23 7.53 -18.75
C ILE A 134 -12.56 8.86 -18.39
N ASN A 135 -13.19 9.66 -17.50
CA ASN A 135 -12.68 10.97 -17.10
C ASN A 135 -11.43 10.91 -16.20
N ALA A 136 -11.14 9.75 -15.60
CA ALA A 136 -9.95 9.54 -14.79
C ALA A 136 -8.67 9.34 -15.63
N TRP A 137 -8.80 9.21 -16.94
CA TRP A 137 -7.70 8.85 -17.85
C TRP A 137 -7.59 9.85 -19.02
N ASN A 138 -6.39 10.01 -19.56
CA ASN A 138 -6.14 10.83 -20.73
C ASN A 138 -6.64 10.16 -22.00
N THR A 139 -6.49 8.85 -22.09
CA THR A 139 -6.89 8.06 -23.25
C THR A 139 -7.41 6.72 -22.78
N VAL A 140 -8.58 6.33 -23.29
CA VAL A 140 -9.12 4.97 -23.13
C VAL A 140 -9.29 4.40 -24.54
N THR A 141 -8.67 3.26 -24.79
CA THR A 141 -8.73 2.57 -26.09
C THR A 141 -9.37 1.21 -25.92
N PHE A 142 -10.39 0.93 -26.73
CA PHE A 142 -11.11 -0.33 -26.74
C PHE A 142 -10.59 -1.22 -27.88
N TYR A 143 -10.23 -2.45 -27.56
CA TYR A 143 -9.89 -3.51 -28.50
C TYR A 143 -10.91 -4.66 -28.35
N PRO A 144 -10.96 -5.61 -29.30
CA PRO A 144 -11.88 -6.75 -29.19
C PRO A 144 -11.64 -7.61 -27.94
N ASP A 145 -10.38 -7.78 -27.54
CA ASP A 145 -9.98 -8.74 -26.50
C ASP A 145 -9.60 -8.07 -25.18
N ASN A 146 -9.48 -6.74 -25.16
CA ASN A 146 -9.09 -5.97 -24.00
C ASN A 146 -9.47 -4.49 -24.16
N GLN A 147 -9.28 -3.72 -23.11
CA GLN A 147 -9.21 -2.28 -23.19
C GLN A 147 -7.95 -1.77 -22.47
N THR A 148 -7.46 -0.61 -22.88
CA THR A 148 -6.33 0.05 -22.22
C THR A 148 -6.74 1.43 -21.72
N CYS A 149 -6.46 1.71 -20.45
CA CYS A 149 -6.58 3.02 -19.82
C CYS A 149 -5.18 3.62 -19.67
N GLU A 150 -4.96 4.82 -20.23
CA GLU A 150 -3.64 5.45 -20.30
C GLU A 150 -3.66 6.88 -19.79
N GLY A 151 -2.62 7.22 -19.02
CA GLY A 151 -2.42 8.55 -18.45
C GLY A 151 -3.46 8.90 -17.41
N GLN A 152 -3.31 8.35 -16.19
CA GLN A 152 -4.12 8.76 -15.06
C GLN A 152 -4.06 10.28 -14.87
N ARG A 153 -5.24 10.89 -14.74
CA ARG A 153 -5.39 12.32 -14.48
C ARG A 153 -5.37 12.61 -12.99
N ASN A 154 -4.73 13.73 -12.62
CA ASN A 154 -4.80 14.23 -11.26
C ASN A 154 -6.05 15.11 -11.11
N LEU A 155 -7.03 14.63 -10.33
CA LEU A 155 -8.28 15.36 -10.10
C LEU A 155 -8.07 16.68 -9.34
N CYS A 156 -7.00 16.78 -8.52
CA CYS A 156 -6.67 18.01 -7.81
C CYS A 156 -6.19 19.14 -8.72
N ASN A 157 -5.80 18.84 -9.97
CA ASN A 157 -5.37 19.84 -10.96
C ASN A 157 -6.54 20.38 -11.81
N SER A 158 -7.78 19.92 -11.59
CA SER A 158 -8.94 20.39 -12.33
C SER A 158 -9.29 21.82 -11.92
N THR A 159 -9.00 22.78 -12.78
CA THR A 159 -9.14 24.24 -12.63
C THR A 159 -10.57 24.78 -12.39
N GLY A 160 -11.56 23.93 -12.10
CA GLY A 160 -12.98 24.29 -12.13
C GLY A 160 -13.67 24.53 -10.79
N ASP A 161 -13.31 23.79 -9.74
CA ASP A 161 -14.05 23.83 -8.47
C ASP A 161 -13.17 24.35 -7.34
N THR A 162 -13.47 25.58 -6.91
CA THR A 162 -12.71 26.34 -5.93
C THR A 162 -12.78 25.78 -4.49
N GLU A 163 -13.46 24.66 -4.22
CA GLU A 163 -13.52 24.07 -2.86
C GLU A 163 -13.64 22.53 -2.88
N ILE A 164 -12.72 21.82 -3.55
CA ILE A 164 -12.66 20.34 -3.46
C ILE A 164 -12.39 19.88 -2.02
N CYS A 165 -11.57 20.64 -1.30
CA CYS A 165 -11.20 20.36 0.09
C CYS A 165 -11.60 21.52 1.01
N PRO A 166 -11.83 21.25 2.31
CA PRO A 166 -12.11 22.28 3.30
C PRO A 166 -10.92 23.24 3.48
N GLU A 167 -11.15 24.40 4.09
CA GLU A 167 -10.18 25.52 4.20
C GLU A 167 -8.77 25.11 4.68
N ASN A 168 -8.67 24.23 5.67
CA ASN A 168 -7.37 23.72 6.18
C ASN A 168 -7.01 22.34 5.59
N GLY A 169 -7.58 21.97 4.46
CA GLY A 169 -7.37 20.71 3.77
C GLY A 169 -6.69 20.93 2.42
N SER A 170 -5.67 20.13 2.13
CA SER A 170 -5.04 20.06 0.81
C SER A 170 -5.52 18.85 0.04
N CYS A 171 -5.88 19.04 -1.23
CA CYS A 171 -6.21 17.94 -2.14
C CYS A 171 -4.96 17.17 -2.53
N VAL A 172 -5.00 15.85 -2.40
CA VAL A 172 -3.99 14.93 -2.92
C VAL A 172 -4.65 13.83 -3.76
N PRO A 173 -4.00 13.35 -4.84
CA PRO A 173 -4.52 12.24 -5.62
C PRO A 173 -4.46 10.94 -4.80
N ASP A 174 -5.41 10.04 -5.03
CA ASP A 174 -5.51 8.77 -4.29
C ASP A 174 -5.82 7.55 -5.19
N GLY A 175 -5.50 7.67 -6.48
CA GLY A 175 -5.75 6.64 -7.48
C GLY A 175 -6.60 7.14 -8.65
N PRO A 176 -6.92 6.28 -9.62
CA PRO A 176 -7.69 6.68 -10.80
C PRO A 176 -9.10 7.12 -10.41
N GLY A 177 -9.42 8.39 -10.62
CA GLY A 177 -10.73 8.97 -10.25
C GLY A 177 -10.90 9.23 -8.75
N LEU A 178 -9.85 9.04 -7.95
CA LEU A 178 -9.88 9.19 -6.50
C LEU A 178 -9.00 10.36 -6.03
N LEU A 179 -9.48 11.06 -5.01
CA LEU A 179 -8.78 12.12 -4.33
C LEU A 179 -9.03 12.02 -2.83
N GLN A 180 -8.09 12.54 -2.05
CA GLN A 180 -8.19 12.65 -0.61
C GLN A 180 -7.91 14.10 -0.19
N CYS A 181 -8.63 14.56 0.83
CA CYS A 181 -8.30 15.82 1.51
C CYS A 181 -7.50 15.50 2.77
N VAL A 182 -6.25 15.96 2.81
CA VAL A 182 -5.35 15.80 3.96
C VAL A 182 -5.33 17.13 4.72
N CYS A 183 -5.52 17.07 6.03
CA CYS A 183 -5.51 18.27 6.85
C CYS A 183 -4.09 18.83 7.01
N ALA A 184 -3.97 20.14 7.04
CA ALA A 184 -2.75 20.85 7.41
C ALA A 184 -2.30 20.47 8.84
N ASP A 185 -1.00 20.64 9.11
CA ASP A 185 -0.41 20.28 10.39
C ASP A 185 -1.15 20.91 11.58
N GLY A 186 -1.48 20.09 12.58
CA GLY A 186 -2.22 20.51 13.77
C GLY A 186 -3.75 20.57 13.61
N PHE A 187 -4.27 20.39 12.39
CA PHE A 187 -5.69 20.26 12.11
C PHE A 187 -6.08 18.79 11.91
N HIS A 188 -7.29 18.43 12.36
CA HIS A 188 -7.80 17.07 12.22
C HIS A 188 -9.33 17.02 12.11
N GLY A 189 -9.85 15.83 11.83
CA GLY A 189 -11.26 15.55 11.62
C GLY A 189 -11.70 15.71 10.17
N TYR A 190 -12.90 15.20 9.85
CA TYR A 190 -13.41 15.11 8.47
C TYR A 190 -13.58 16.45 7.72
N LYS A 191 -13.44 17.58 8.42
CA LYS A 191 -13.48 18.95 7.85
C LYS A 191 -12.19 19.75 8.09
N CYS A 192 -11.17 19.16 8.72
CA CYS A 192 -9.96 19.88 9.11
C CYS A 192 -10.20 21.16 9.94
N MET A 193 -11.27 21.19 10.74
CA MET A 193 -11.63 22.38 11.56
C MET A 193 -11.21 22.26 13.02
N ARG A 194 -10.76 21.08 13.47
CA ARG A 194 -10.38 20.87 14.86
C ARG A 194 -8.88 21.06 15.01
N GLN A 195 -8.48 21.92 15.93
CA GLN A 195 -7.08 22.18 16.24
C GLN A 195 -6.72 21.59 17.61
N GLY A 196 -5.47 21.12 17.74
CA GLY A 196 -4.95 20.56 18.99
C GLY A 196 -5.33 19.09 19.21
N SER A 197 -5.15 18.58 20.43
CA SER A 197 -5.48 17.19 20.79
C SER A 197 -6.69 17.14 21.71
N PHE A 198 -7.59 16.19 21.49
CA PHE A 198 -8.67 15.93 22.45
C PHE A 198 -8.09 15.38 23.76
N SER A 199 -8.17 16.16 24.85
CA SER A 199 -7.67 15.75 26.16
C SER A 199 -8.56 14.66 26.76
N LEU A 200 -8.20 13.40 26.55
CA LEU A 200 -8.89 12.24 27.13
C LEU A 200 -8.93 12.32 28.65
N LEU A 201 -7.84 12.82 29.26
CA LEU A 201 -7.76 12.97 30.72
C LEU A 201 -8.78 13.97 31.25
N THR A 202 -8.96 15.11 30.57
CA THR A 202 -9.96 16.10 30.95
C THR A 202 -11.37 15.55 30.77
N PHE A 203 -11.63 14.89 29.63
CA PHE A 203 -12.93 14.32 29.34
C PHE A 203 -13.32 13.24 30.36
N PHE A 204 -12.48 12.21 30.54
CA PHE A 204 -12.75 11.14 31.50
C PHE A 204 -12.66 11.61 32.95
N GLY A 205 -11.85 12.62 33.26
CA GLY A 205 -11.79 13.23 34.58
C GLY A 205 -13.12 13.88 34.97
N ILE A 206 -13.70 14.70 34.07
CA ILE A 206 -15.01 15.33 34.30
C ILE A 206 -16.10 14.27 34.38
N LEU A 207 -16.12 13.32 33.45
CA LEU A 207 -17.14 12.27 33.39
C LEU A 207 -17.08 11.38 34.65
N GLY A 208 -15.88 10.91 35.02
CA GLY A 208 -15.67 10.11 36.22
C GLY A 208 -16.01 10.86 37.50
N SER A 209 -15.62 12.14 37.62
CA SER A 209 -15.93 12.95 38.80
C SER A 209 -17.42 13.19 38.95
N THR A 210 -18.13 13.52 37.87
CA THR A 210 -19.58 13.76 37.92
C THR A 210 -20.33 12.46 38.24
N THR A 211 -19.94 11.33 37.65
CA THR A 211 -20.50 10.02 38.00
C THR A 211 -20.27 9.68 39.47
N LEU A 212 -19.04 9.81 39.98
CA LEU A 212 -18.72 9.52 41.39
C LEU A 212 -19.55 10.39 42.33
N PHE A 213 -19.64 11.69 42.04
CA PHE A 213 -20.41 12.64 42.84
C PHE A 213 -21.90 12.28 42.87
N ILE A 214 -22.49 11.99 41.72
CA ILE A 214 -23.89 11.55 41.62
C ILE A 214 -24.11 10.23 42.36
N SER A 215 -23.21 9.25 42.22
CA SER A 215 -23.28 7.98 42.94
C SER A 215 -23.25 8.19 44.46
N ILE A 216 -22.38 9.09 44.96
CA ILE A 216 -22.32 9.43 46.39
C ILE A 216 -23.60 10.11 46.86
N LEU A 217 -24.15 11.06 46.08
CA LEU A 217 -25.41 11.73 46.41
C LEU A 217 -26.58 10.75 46.45
N LEU A 218 -26.70 9.89 45.43
CA LEU A 218 -27.74 8.86 45.37
C LEU A 218 -27.60 7.88 46.53
N TRP A 219 -26.38 7.42 46.83
CA TRP A 219 -26.12 6.57 48.00
C TRP A 219 -26.51 7.26 49.30
N GLY A 220 -26.11 8.52 49.50
CA GLY A 220 -26.39 9.28 50.72
C GLY A 220 -27.88 9.54 50.93
N THR A 221 -28.62 9.86 49.87
CA THR A 221 -30.05 10.16 49.94
C THR A 221 -30.91 8.90 50.01
N GLN A 222 -30.62 7.88 49.19
CA GLN A 222 -31.39 6.63 49.15
C GLN A 222 -31.10 5.74 50.35
N ARG A 223 -29.85 5.63 50.82
CA ARG A 223 -29.52 4.81 52.01
C ARG A 223 -30.02 5.43 53.32
N ARG A 224 -30.13 6.76 53.40
CA ARG A 224 -30.75 7.42 54.56
C ARG A 224 -32.26 7.19 54.61
N LYS A 225 -32.93 7.13 53.46
CA LYS A 225 -34.35 6.77 53.37
C LYS A 225 -34.62 5.33 53.82
N ALA A 226 -33.71 4.40 53.54
CA ALA A 226 -33.85 2.99 53.96
C ALA A 226 -33.60 2.74 55.47
N LYS A 227 -33.01 3.70 56.20
CA LYS A 227 -32.72 3.57 57.65
C LYS A 227 -33.69 4.35 58.55
N ALA A 228 -34.63 5.10 57.97
CA ALA A 228 -35.59 5.95 58.67
C ALA A 228 -37.03 5.41 58.62
N SER A 229 -37.20 4.14 58.24
CA SER A 229 -38.44 3.35 58.32
C SER A 229 -38.17 2.07 59.10
#